data_AF-A0A2T2ZQ46-F1
#
_entry.id   AF-A0A2T2ZQ46-F1
#
_cell.length_a   1.000
_cell.length_b   1.000
_cell.length_c   1.000
_cell.angle_alpha   90.00
_cell.angle_beta   90.00
_cell.angle_gamma   90.00
#
_symmetry.space_group_name_H-M   'P 1'
#
loop_
_entity.id
_entity.type
_entity.pdbx_description
1 polymer ?
#
loop_
_entity_poly.entity_id
_entity_poly.type
_entity_poly.pdbx_seq_one_letter_code
_entity_poly.pdbx_strand_id
1 'polypeptide(L)'
;MRVTPEYVRGIRFGRAPIGHRGYDPAEVDAFCAALADAFAGRAALSAAAIRGHEFGLAAPGRRDYDRDEVDSFLDRACVELEFARYGPARPQVAWPPSAEYVSRLRFSAPPLGRSGYVADEVDAFRERVAAVLAQTATGWDVAAIRPEFGTAGAGVRAYHSAEVDAFVDAVAALVS
;
A
#
# COMPACT_ATOMS: atom_id res chain seq x y z
N MET A 1 -5.73 -11.54 3.85
CA MET A 1 -6.23 -12.17 2.62
C MET A 1 -5.98 -11.19 1.49
N ARG A 2 -5.22 -11.59 0.46
CA ARG A 2 -4.78 -10.71 -0.64
C ARG A 2 -5.95 -10.43 -1.59
N VAL A 3 -6.14 -9.18 -2.01
CA VAL A 3 -7.18 -8.82 -2.99
C VAL A 3 -6.61 -9.05 -4.38
N THR A 4 -6.99 -10.15 -5.05
CA THR A 4 -6.56 -10.45 -6.43
C THR A 4 -7.67 -10.09 -7.43
N PRO A 5 -7.38 -9.90 -8.73
CA PRO A 5 -8.40 -9.65 -9.74
C PRO A 5 -9.52 -10.71 -9.76
N GLU A 6 -9.18 -11.97 -9.51
CA GLU A 6 -10.13 -13.09 -9.45
C GLU A 6 -11.03 -12.98 -8.21
N TYR A 7 -10.45 -12.59 -7.08
CA TYR A 7 -11.20 -12.33 -5.86
C TYR A 7 -12.18 -11.17 -6.02
N VAL A 8 -11.73 -10.06 -6.63
CA VAL A 8 -12.57 -8.89 -6.89
C VAL A 8 -13.74 -9.25 -7.83
N ARG A 9 -13.51 -10.09 -8.85
CA ARG A 9 -14.59 -10.53 -9.76
C ARG A 9 -15.55 -11.53 -9.12
N GLY A 10 -15.09 -12.29 -8.14
CA GLY A 10 -15.86 -13.35 -7.48
C GLY A 10 -16.58 -12.92 -6.21
N ILE A 11 -16.31 -11.70 -5.71
CA ILE A 11 -16.91 -11.22 -4.47
C ILE A 11 -18.42 -11.04 -4.64
N ARG A 12 -19.17 -11.41 -3.60
CA ARG A 12 -20.62 -11.18 -3.53
C ARG A 12 -20.94 -10.56 -2.19
N PHE A 13 -21.52 -9.38 -2.23
CA PHE A 13 -21.99 -8.70 -1.03
C PHE A 13 -23.37 -9.23 -0.61
N GLY A 14 -23.61 -9.19 0.70
CA GLY A 14 -24.88 -9.42 1.34
C GLY A 14 -25.93 -8.37 0.98
N ARG A 15 -27.17 -8.63 1.33
CA ARG A 15 -28.27 -7.65 1.21
C ARG A 15 -28.22 -6.66 2.34
N ALA A 16 -28.76 -5.46 2.11
CA ALA A 16 -28.84 -4.46 3.17
C ALA A 16 -29.70 -4.95 4.35
N PRO A 17 -29.41 -4.50 5.58
CA PRO A 17 -30.20 -4.82 6.76
C PRO A 17 -31.65 -4.34 6.60
N ILE A 18 -32.59 -5.03 7.26
CA ILE A 18 -34.02 -4.67 7.21
C ILE A 18 -34.21 -3.22 7.64
N GLY A 19 -34.91 -2.43 6.83
CA GLY A 19 -35.19 -1.01 7.09
C GLY A 19 -34.12 -0.05 6.53
N HIS A 20 -33.04 -0.57 5.96
CA HIS A 20 -32.02 0.22 5.27
C HIS A 20 -32.09 0.00 3.77
N ARG A 21 -31.62 0.98 2.99
CA ARG A 21 -31.35 0.82 1.56
C ARG A 21 -29.86 0.64 1.36
N GLY A 22 -29.53 -0.40 0.61
CA GLY A 22 -28.18 -0.66 0.15
C GLY A 22 -27.80 0.11 -1.11
N TYR A 23 -26.55 -0.08 -1.54
CA TYR A 23 -26.05 0.41 -2.82
C TYR A 23 -26.66 -0.37 -4.00
N ASP A 24 -26.73 0.28 -5.16
CA ASP A 24 -27.14 -0.36 -6.41
C ASP A 24 -26.14 -1.47 -6.80
N PRO A 25 -26.57 -2.75 -6.87
CA PRO A 25 -25.68 -3.84 -7.24
C PRO A 25 -25.01 -3.66 -8.60
N ALA A 26 -25.70 -3.04 -9.57
CA ALA A 26 -25.15 -2.87 -10.91
C ALA A 26 -23.96 -1.90 -10.91
N GLU A 27 -24.03 -0.85 -10.10
CA GLU A 27 -22.96 0.14 -9.97
C GLU A 27 -21.77 -0.44 -9.20
N VAL A 28 -22.04 -1.14 -8.09
CA VAL A 28 -21.00 -1.81 -7.30
C VAL A 28 -20.28 -2.89 -8.12
N ASP A 29 -21.00 -3.71 -8.88
CA ASP A 29 -20.41 -4.76 -9.72
C ASP A 29 -19.55 -4.14 -10.84
N ALA A 30 -20.01 -3.04 -11.47
CA ALA A 30 -19.24 -2.31 -12.48
C ALA A 30 -17.96 -1.70 -11.89
N PHE A 31 -18.04 -1.14 -10.68
CA PHE A 31 -16.88 -0.62 -9.97
C PHE A 31 -15.89 -1.72 -9.59
N CYS A 32 -16.36 -2.89 -9.17
CA CYS A 32 -15.53 -4.08 -8.93
C CYS A 32 -14.81 -4.52 -10.21
N ALA A 33 -15.46 -4.48 -11.37
CA ALA A 33 -14.80 -4.77 -12.64
C ALA A 33 -13.65 -3.79 -12.93
N ALA A 34 -13.87 -2.49 -12.72
CA ALA A 34 -12.84 -1.46 -12.88
C ALA A 34 -11.67 -1.65 -11.89
N LEU A 35 -11.95 -1.99 -10.64
CA LEU A 35 -10.95 -2.38 -9.64
C LEU A 35 -10.12 -3.58 -10.12
N ALA A 36 -10.76 -4.63 -10.64
CA ALA A 36 -10.07 -5.82 -11.13
C ALA A 36 -9.16 -5.52 -12.32
N ASP A 37 -9.56 -4.60 -13.20
CA ASP A 37 -8.71 -4.12 -14.29
C ASP A 37 -7.54 -3.27 -13.81
N ALA A 38 -7.74 -2.46 -12.78
CA ALA A 38 -6.66 -1.71 -12.15
C ALA A 38 -5.63 -2.63 -11.47
N PHE A 39 -6.09 -3.66 -10.75
CA PHE A 39 -5.20 -4.69 -10.18
C PHE A 39 -4.47 -5.51 -11.25
N ALA A 40 -5.05 -5.66 -12.45
CA ALA A 40 -4.42 -6.31 -13.58
C ALA A 40 -3.49 -5.38 -14.39
N GLY A 41 -3.30 -4.13 -13.97
CA GLY A 41 -2.49 -3.13 -14.68
C GLY A 41 -3.10 -2.64 -16.00
N ARG A 42 -4.38 -2.92 -16.25
CA ARG A 42 -5.09 -2.53 -17.49
C ARG A 42 -5.81 -1.19 -17.38
N ALA A 43 -5.98 -0.66 -16.17
CA ALA A 43 -6.61 0.63 -15.93
C ALA A 43 -5.86 1.44 -14.85
N ALA A 44 -5.83 2.76 -15.02
CA ALA A 44 -5.30 3.66 -14.01
C ALA A 44 -6.40 4.08 -13.02
N LEU A 45 -6.59 3.30 -11.97
CA LEU A 45 -7.46 3.67 -10.83
C LEU A 45 -6.58 4.04 -9.62
N SER A 46 -6.86 5.19 -9.00
CA SER A 46 -6.14 5.64 -7.80
C SER A 46 -6.96 5.35 -6.55
N ALA A 47 -6.28 5.16 -5.41
CA ALA A 47 -6.98 4.99 -4.14
C ALA A 47 -7.81 6.22 -3.74
N ALA A 48 -7.38 7.41 -4.14
CA ALA A 48 -8.18 8.63 -3.96
C ALA A 48 -9.49 8.57 -4.78
N ALA A 49 -9.43 8.06 -6.02
CA ALA A 49 -10.62 7.89 -6.86
C ALA A 49 -11.58 6.82 -6.30
N ILE A 50 -11.05 5.78 -5.65
CA ILE A 50 -11.89 4.77 -4.97
C ILE A 50 -12.59 5.37 -3.76
N ARG A 51 -11.85 6.08 -2.89
CA ARG A 51 -12.40 6.71 -1.69
C ARG A 51 -13.41 7.82 -1.99
N GLY A 52 -13.25 8.51 -3.10
CA GLY A 52 -14.15 9.58 -3.54
C GLY A 52 -15.35 9.10 -4.36
N HIS A 53 -15.50 7.80 -4.60
CA HIS A 53 -16.61 7.28 -5.39
C HIS A 53 -17.86 7.13 -4.53
N GLU A 54 -18.92 7.85 -4.90
CA GLU A 54 -20.22 7.76 -4.24
C GLU A 54 -21.13 6.82 -5.04
N PHE A 55 -21.58 5.73 -4.41
CA PHE A 55 -22.55 4.82 -5.02
C PHE A 55 -23.98 5.32 -4.85
N GLY A 56 -24.78 5.15 -5.89
CA GLY A 56 -26.22 5.34 -5.86
C GLY A 56 -26.94 4.31 -4.99
N LEU A 57 -28.09 4.71 -4.46
CA LEU A 57 -28.98 3.83 -3.70
C LEU A 57 -29.83 2.97 -4.65
N ALA A 58 -30.05 1.72 -4.27
CA ALA A 58 -30.91 0.83 -5.05
C ALA A 58 -32.36 1.35 -5.16
N ALA A 59 -32.97 1.09 -6.32
CA ALA A 59 -34.38 1.40 -6.56
C ALA A 59 -35.30 0.59 -5.61
N PRO A 60 -36.45 1.15 -5.19
CA PRO A 60 -37.37 0.45 -4.30
C PRO A 60 -37.80 -0.91 -4.86
N GLY A 61 -37.78 -1.95 -4.01
CA GLY A 61 -38.20 -3.31 -4.38
C GLY A 61 -37.16 -4.10 -5.18
N ARG A 62 -35.97 -3.55 -5.42
CA ARG A 62 -34.84 -4.28 -6.03
C ARG A 62 -33.89 -4.85 -4.98
N ARG A 63 -33.04 -5.77 -5.43
CA ARG A 63 -31.90 -6.25 -4.65
C ARG A 63 -30.92 -5.09 -4.45
N ASP A 64 -30.33 -5.03 -3.27
CA ASP A 64 -29.31 -4.06 -2.89
C ASP A 64 -28.12 -4.76 -2.24
N TYR A 65 -27.02 -4.02 -2.09
CA TYR A 65 -25.84 -4.45 -1.36
C TYR A 65 -25.69 -3.72 -0.04
N ASP A 66 -25.31 -4.47 1.00
CA ASP A 66 -24.94 -3.90 2.28
C ASP A 66 -23.80 -2.88 2.11
N ARG A 67 -24.06 -1.64 2.57
CA ARG A 67 -23.13 -0.53 2.40
C ARG A 67 -21.86 -0.72 3.21
N ASP A 68 -22.00 -1.22 4.44
CA ASP A 68 -20.86 -1.42 5.34
C ASP A 68 -19.95 -2.53 4.81
N GLU A 69 -20.52 -3.57 4.19
CA GLU A 69 -19.74 -4.65 3.56
C GLU A 69 -19.00 -4.17 2.30
N VAL A 70 -19.66 -3.35 1.46
CA VAL A 70 -19.05 -2.75 0.28
C VAL A 70 -17.93 -1.80 0.69
N ASP A 71 -18.18 -0.89 1.63
CA ASP A 71 -17.19 0.08 2.09
C ASP A 71 -15.97 -0.61 2.72
N SER A 72 -16.20 -1.63 3.56
CA SER A 72 -15.12 -2.44 4.15
C SER A 72 -14.30 -3.21 3.12
N PHE A 73 -14.90 -3.58 1.99
CA PHE A 73 -14.17 -4.18 0.87
C PHE A 73 -13.34 -3.13 0.11
N LEU A 74 -13.92 -1.96 -0.16
CA LEU A 74 -13.24 -0.88 -0.87
C LEU A 74 -12.05 -0.32 -0.10
N ASP A 75 -12.14 -0.25 1.22
CA ASP A 75 -11.00 0.09 2.08
C ASP A 75 -9.85 -0.90 1.92
N ARG A 76 -10.15 -2.20 1.95
CA ARG A 76 -9.16 -3.25 1.72
C ARG A 76 -8.60 -3.20 0.30
N ALA A 77 -9.44 -2.96 -0.69
CA ALA A 77 -9.03 -2.81 -2.08
C ALA A 77 -8.11 -1.60 -2.25
N CYS A 78 -8.40 -0.45 -1.62
CA CYS A 78 -7.51 0.71 -1.61
C CYS A 78 -6.13 0.37 -1.09
N VAL A 79 -6.05 -0.29 0.08
CA VAL A 79 -4.79 -0.70 0.71
C VAL A 79 -3.99 -1.61 -0.22
N GLU A 80 -4.65 -2.56 -0.85
CA GLU A 80 -3.99 -3.53 -1.74
C GLU A 80 -3.61 -2.90 -3.08
N LEU A 81 -4.36 -1.93 -3.61
CA LEU A 81 -4.04 -1.23 -4.85
C LEU A 81 -2.89 -0.23 -4.66
N GLU A 82 -2.85 0.43 -3.50
CA GLU A 82 -1.68 1.18 -3.03
C GLU A 82 -0.49 0.22 -2.93
N PHE A 83 -0.61 -0.88 -2.19
CA PHE A 83 0.45 -1.88 -2.07
C PHE A 83 0.88 -2.49 -3.42
N ALA A 84 -0.02 -2.70 -4.38
CA ALA A 84 0.30 -3.26 -5.70
C ALA A 84 1.00 -2.25 -6.62
N ARG A 85 0.60 -0.96 -6.56
CA ARG A 85 1.33 0.13 -7.23
C ARG A 85 2.73 0.31 -6.66
N TYR A 86 2.89 0.05 -5.36
CA TYR A 86 4.16 0.10 -4.65
C TYR A 86 4.76 -1.30 -4.43
N GLY A 87 4.31 -2.32 -5.19
CA GLY A 87 4.63 -3.75 -4.97
C GLY A 87 6.12 -3.97 -4.77
N PRO A 88 6.54 -5.01 -4.02
CA PRO A 88 7.84 -5.09 -3.34
C PRO A 88 8.91 -4.60 -4.30
N ALA A 89 9.26 -3.33 -4.15
CA ALA A 89 10.13 -2.67 -5.08
C ALA A 89 11.51 -3.22 -4.75
N ARG A 90 11.85 -4.39 -5.30
CA ARG A 90 13.21 -4.57 -5.76
C ARG A 90 13.43 -3.37 -6.65
N PRO A 91 14.26 -2.40 -6.24
CA PRO A 91 14.54 -1.29 -7.10
C PRO A 91 15.05 -1.91 -8.40
N GLN A 92 14.41 -1.64 -9.54
CA GLN A 92 14.98 -1.94 -10.86
C GLN A 92 16.15 -0.96 -11.15
N VAL A 93 16.88 -0.61 -10.11
CA VAL A 93 18.03 0.27 -10.13
C VAL A 93 19.21 -0.67 -10.37
N ALA A 94 19.98 -0.38 -11.42
CA ALA A 94 21.28 -1.01 -11.60
C ALA A 94 22.08 -0.80 -10.31
N TRP A 95 22.39 -1.90 -9.66
CA TRP A 95 22.85 -1.95 -8.28
C TRP A 95 24.38 -2.14 -8.26
N PRO A 96 25.14 -1.47 -7.38
CA PRO A 96 24.74 -0.78 -6.14
C PRO A 96 24.12 0.62 -6.37
N PRO A 97 23.25 1.08 -5.45
CA PRO A 97 22.63 2.39 -5.56
C PRO A 97 23.68 3.48 -5.27
N SER A 98 23.59 4.62 -5.96
CA SER A 98 24.44 5.77 -5.60
C SER A 98 24.01 6.36 -4.26
N ALA A 99 24.94 6.98 -3.54
CA ALA A 99 24.64 7.73 -2.31
C ALA A 99 23.53 8.78 -2.53
N GLU A 100 23.54 9.44 -3.69
CA GLU A 100 22.54 10.42 -4.09
C GLU A 100 21.15 9.81 -4.26
N TYR A 101 21.07 8.60 -4.83
CA TYR A 101 19.80 7.88 -4.95
C TYR A 101 19.22 7.57 -3.58
N VAL A 102 20.04 7.03 -2.67
CA VAL A 102 19.58 6.70 -1.31
C VAL A 102 19.17 7.96 -0.55
N SER A 103 19.92 9.06 -0.60
CA SER A 103 19.54 10.30 0.10
C SER A 103 18.20 10.88 -0.40
N ARG A 104 17.88 10.71 -1.69
CA ARG A 104 16.62 11.17 -2.29
C ARG A 104 15.47 10.19 -2.18
N LEU A 105 15.70 8.96 -1.71
CA LEU A 105 14.67 7.94 -1.57
C LEU A 105 13.61 8.40 -0.57
N ARG A 106 12.34 8.36 -0.95
CA ARG A 106 11.21 8.69 -0.07
C ARG A 106 10.31 7.47 0.07
N PHE A 107 10.00 7.13 1.31
CA PHE A 107 9.04 6.08 1.64
C PHE A 107 7.62 6.65 1.70
N SER A 108 6.63 5.80 1.44
CA SER A 108 5.21 6.16 1.50
C SER A 108 4.70 6.16 2.93
N ALA A 109 3.65 6.92 3.21
CA ALA A 109 2.94 6.83 4.49
C ALA A 109 2.31 5.44 4.67
N PRO A 110 2.16 4.93 5.91
CA PRO A 110 1.48 3.65 6.12
C PRO A 110 0.01 3.74 5.70
N PRO A 111 -0.58 2.62 5.25
CA PRO A 111 -2.01 2.57 4.93
C PRO A 111 -2.82 2.89 6.19
N LEU A 112 -3.97 3.54 6.01
CA LEU A 112 -4.88 3.89 7.12
C LEU A 112 -5.16 2.66 8.00
N GLY A 113 -5.02 2.82 9.33
CA GLY A 113 -5.21 1.75 10.31
C GLY A 113 -4.03 0.78 10.49
N ARG A 114 -2.93 0.95 9.74
CA ARG A 114 -1.69 0.20 9.93
C ARG A 114 -0.62 1.04 10.58
N SER A 115 0.12 0.39 11.47
CA SER A 115 1.34 0.93 12.07
C SER A 115 2.45 1.04 11.02
N GLY A 116 3.10 2.20 10.96
CA GLY A 116 4.32 2.43 10.20
C GLY A 116 5.52 2.67 11.12
N TYR A 117 6.71 2.68 10.55
CA TYR A 117 7.92 3.09 11.27
C TYR A 117 8.01 4.60 11.39
N VAL A 118 8.56 5.10 12.49
CA VAL A 118 8.77 6.54 12.71
C VAL A 118 9.61 7.11 11.57
N ALA A 119 9.05 8.09 10.86
CA ALA A 119 9.65 8.64 9.65
C ALA A 119 11.05 9.23 9.91
N ASP A 120 11.25 9.87 11.06
CA ASP A 120 12.52 10.49 11.40
C ASP A 120 13.63 9.45 11.64
N GLU A 121 13.30 8.28 12.20
CA GLU A 121 14.26 7.18 12.40
C GLU A 121 14.66 6.55 11.07
N VAL A 122 13.69 6.37 10.17
CA VAL A 122 13.91 5.86 8.82
C VAL A 122 14.72 6.86 7.98
N ASP A 123 14.43 8.15 8.06
CA ASP A 123 15.18 9.21 7.38
C ASP A 123 16.62 9.27 7.91
N ALA A 124 16.84 9.11 9.22
CA ALA A 124 18.17 9.04 9.81
C ALA A 124 18.96 7.80 9.34
N PHE A 125 18.30 6.64 9.25
CA PHE A 125 18.91 5.43 8.70
C PHE A 125 19.29 5.62 7.23
N ARG A 126 18.38 6.17 6.41
CA ARG A 126 18.62 6.47 4.99
C ARG A 126 19.85 7.36 4.81
N GLU A 127 19.96 8.42 5.59
CA GLU A 127 21.09 9.35 5.51
C GLU A 127 22.41 8.67 5.94
N ARG A 128 22.36 7.78 6.94
CA ARG A 128 23.52 6.98 7.35
C ARG A 128 23.97 6.05 6.22
N VAL A 129 23.05 5.37 5.54
CA VAL A 129 23.35 4.51 4.38
C VAL A 129 23.94 5.35 3.25
N ALA A 130 23.34 6.50 2.91
CA ALA A 130 23.85 7.40 1.89
C ALA A 130 25.27 7.91 2.19
N ALA A 131 25.52 8.32 3.44
CA ALA A 131 26.83 8.76 3.88
C ALA A 131 27.88 7.64 3.77
N VAL A 132 27.53 6.41 4.11
CA VAL A 132 28.42 5.24 3.98
C VAL A 132 28.72 4.95 2.50
N LEU A 133 27.69 4.94 1.64
CA LEU A 133 27.84 4.78 0.20
C LEU A 133 28.76 5.83 -0.43
N ALA A 134 28.74 7.05 0.10
CA ALA A 134 29.60 8.15 -0.36
C ALA A 134 31.06 7.99 0.09
N GLN A 135 31.33 7.24 1.16
CA GLN A 135 32.65 7.17 1.80
C GLN A 135 33.53 6.02 1.31
N THR A 136 32.98 4.83 0.99
CA THR A 136 33.83 3.67 0.61
C THR A 136 33.14 2.62 -0.28
N ALA A 137 33.76 2.32 -1.43
CA ALA A 137 33.41 1.22 -2.34
C ALA A 137 34.02 -0.14 -1.94
N THR A 138 34.56 -0.30 -0.72
CA THR A 138 35.22 -1.55 -0.31
C THR A 138 35.01 -1.84 1.17
N GLY A 139 34.31 -2.95 1.44
CA GLY A 139 34.18 -3.57 2.76
C GLY A 139 33.06 -2.97 3.59
N TRP A 140 31.82 -3.36 3.31
CA TRP A 140 30.67 -3.04 4.14
C TRP A 140 30.39 -4.18 5.13
N ASP A 141 29.98 -3.84 6.35
CA ASP A 141 29.24 -4.73 7.25
C ASP A 141 27.95 -4.00 7.64
N VAL A 142 26.89 -4.15 6.84
CA VAL A 142 25.56 -3.63 7.21
C VAL A 142 24.77 -4.59 8.10
N ALA A 143 25.26 -5.81 8.35
CA ALA A 143 24.62 -6.71 9.32
C ALA A 143 24.71 -6.11 10.73
N ALA A 144 25.72 -5.26 10.99
CA ALA A 144 25.83 -4.45 12.19
C ALA A 144 24.85 -3.26 12.27
N ILE A 145 24.10 -2.94 11.20
CA ILE A 145 23.15 -1.83 11.13
C ILE A 145 21.75 -2.37 10.77
N ARG A 146 21.22 -3.31 11.55
CA ARG A 146 19.77 -3.54 11.55
C ARG A 146 19.15 -2.61 12.58
N PRO A 147 18.69 -1.39 12.22
CA PRO A 147 18.02 -0.53 13.18
C PRO A 147 16.73 -1.20 13.64
N GLU A 148 16.47 -1.18 14.94
CA GLU A 148 15.13 -1.43 15.46
C GLU A 148 14.33 -0.14 15.27
N PHE A 149 13.50 -0.09 14.23
CA PHE A 149 12.61 1.04 14.01
C PHE A 149 11.44 1.00 15.00
N GLY A 150 11.21 2.11 15.69
CA GLY A 150 10.03 2.35 16.50
C GLY A 150 8.77 2.39 15.64
N THR A 151 7.68 1.85 16.20
CA THR A 151 6.35 2.01 15.61
C THR A 151 5.80 3.40 15.93
N ALA A 152 5.37 4.12 14.91
CA ALA A 152 4.82 5.46 15.06
C ALA A 152 3.47 5.42 15.82
N GLY A 153 3.38 6.22 16.89
CA GLY A 153 2.13 6.49 17.60
C GLY A 153 1.21 7.46 16.85
N ALA A 154 0.00 7.66 17.37
CA ALA A 154 -0.98 8.57 16.78
C ALA A 154 -0.41 10.00 16.63
N GLY A 155 -0.48 10.55 15.42
CA GLY A 155 0.00 11.90 15.11
C GLY A 155 1.50 12.01 14.75
N VAL A 156 2.26 10.91 14.84
CA VAL A 156 3.66 10.88 14.43
C VAL A 156 3.75 10.56 12.93
N ARG A 157 4.63 11.27 12.20
CA ARG A 157 4.91 10.94 10.80
C ARG A 157 5.49 9.53 10.73
N ALA A 158 4.89 8.72 9.87
CA ALA A 158 5.23 7.31 9.74
C ALA A 158 5.47 6.96 8.27
N TYR A 159 6.35 5.99 8.05
CA TYR A 159 6.52 5.34 6.76
C TYR A 159 6.04 3.90 6.80
N HIS A 160 5.64 3.39 5.64
CA HIS A 160 5.16 2.02 5.49
C HIS A 160 6.26 1.02 5.88
N SER A 161 6.05 0.25 6.94
CA SER A 161 7.06 -0.67 7.49
C SER A 161 7.57 -1.67 6.45
N ALA A 162 6.69 -2.30 5.67
CA ALA A 162 7.12 -3.24 4.64
C ALA A 162 7.98 -2.63 3.52
N GLU A 163 7.84 -1.33 3.25
CA GLU A 163 8.67 -0.63 2.24
C GLU A 163 10.08 -0.38 2.79
N VAL A 164 10.15 0.00 4.06
CA VAL A 164 11.39 0.15 4.81
C VAL A 164 12.10 -1.18 4.98
N ASP A 165 11.38 -2.25 5.32
CA ASP A 165 11.93 -3.61 5.46
C ASP A 165 12.53 -4.10 4.14
N ALA A 166 11.83 -3.90 3.02
CA ALA A 166 12.34 -4.26 1.69
C ALA A 166 13.63 -3.49 1.34
N PHE A 167 13.72 -2.22 1.74
CA PHE A 167 14.95 -1.44 1.59
C PHE A 167 16.09 -1.97 2.47
N VAL A 168 15.82 -2.28 3.74
CA VAL A 168 16.80 -2.89 4.66
C VAL A 168 17.30 -4.22 4.10
N ASP A 169 16.41 -5.09 3.62
CA ASP A 169 16.76 -6.38 3.02
C ASP A 169 17.62 -6.21 1.76
N ALA A 170 17.32 -5.23 0.91
CA ALA A 170 18.11 -4.92 -0.28
C ALA A 170 19.54 -4.46 0.09
N VAL A 171 19.66 -3.61 1.12
CA VAL A 171 20.95 -3.14 1.64
C VAL A 171 21.72 -4.29 2.30
N ALA A 172 21.06 -5.16 3.06
CA ALA A 172 21.65 -6.36 3.66
C ALA A 172 22.18 -7.35 2.60
N ALA A 173 21.47 -7.50 1.48
CA ALA A 173 21.91 -8.33 0.37
C ALA A 173 23.16 -7.82 -0.37
N LEU A 174 23.59 -6.56 -0.14
CA LEU A 174 24.84 -6.03 -0.71
C LEU A 174 26.10 -6.47 0.01
N VAL A 175 25.97 -6.92 1.24
CA VAL A 175 27.13 -7.16 2.12
C VAL A 175 27.33 -8.62 2.49
N SER A 176 26.37 -9.46 2.11
CA SER A 176 26.49 -10.91 2.21
C SER A 176 27.21 -11.48 1.01
#